data_AF-A0A139X764-F1
#
_entry.id   AF-A0A139X764-F1
#
_cell.length_a   1.000
_cell.length_b   1.000
_cell.length_c   1.000
_cell.angle_alpha   90.00
_cell.angle_beta   90.00
_cell.angle_gamma   90.00
#
_symmetry.space_group_name_H-M   'P 1'
#
loop_
_entity.id
_entity.type
_entity.pdbx_description
1 polymer ?
#
loop_
_entity_poly.entity_id
_entity_poly.type
_entity_poly.pdbx_seq_one_letter_code
_entity_poly.pdbx_strand_id
1 'polypeptide(L)'
;MPLSTPDFWEFTLPESRTCLLTDDGSSTTSQLAQMLTKRGWQVVVLSFPQNIITTRQPLGQGGDRIELNDLSEEHLQQQLTIISNTYGSIGSFIHLHPVSQQLQTDKVVYSKSEKSILKHVFLLAKHLKRSLNSAAQTGRSSFLTVARLDGEFGLGARMDFSALSGGLFGLTKTLNLEWEEVFCRAIDLSPELNAEAMVDCIFSEMHDPNSLILEVGYNLRGRVTLAREIASVA
;
A
#
# COMPACT_ATOMS: atom_id res chain seq x y z
N MET A 1 12.25 5.69 16.20
CA MET A 1 12.06 7.09 16.65
C MET A 1 10.58 7.42 16.57
N PRO A 2 9.93 7.89 17.65
CA PRO A 2 8.54 8.36 17.61
C PRO A 2 8.36 9.54 16.66
N LEU A 3 7.21 9.60 15.99
CA LEU A 3 6.77 10.70 15.14
C LEU A 3 5.46 11.28 15.68
N SER A 4 5.22 12.57 15.43
CA SER A 4 3.89 13.15 15.57
C SER A 4 2.93 12.58 14.52
N THR A 5 1.64 12.76 14.75
CA THR A 5 0.63 12.52 13.72
C THR A 5 0.95 13.29 12.44
N PRO A 6 0.67 12.74 11.26
CA PRO A 6 0.82 13.48 10.00
C PRO A 6 0.03 14.80 10.02
N ASP A 7 0.57 15.81 9.37
CA ASP A 7 -0.24 16.95 8.94
C ASP A 7 -1.17 16.52 7.79
N PHE A 8 -2.18 17.33 7.50
CA PHE A 8 -3.14 17.02 6.44
C PHE A 8 -3.00 18.02 5.29
N TRP A 9 -2.45 17.56 4.16
CA TRP A 9 -2.49 18.34 2.93
C TRP A 9 -3.83 18.14 2.21
N GLU A 10 -4.64 19.18 2.21
CA GLU A 10 -5.83 19.28 1.39
C GLU A 10 -5.45 19.68 -0.04
N PHE A 11 -5.72 18.80 -1.00
CA PHE A 11 -5.48 19.05 -2.42
C PHE A 11 -6.72 18.67 -3.23
N THR A 12 -6.96 19.41 -4.30
CA THR A 12 -8.07 19.11 -5.22
C THR A 12 -7.78 17.82 -5.97
N LEU A 13 -8.73 16.89 -5.96
CA LEU A 13 -8.69 15.70 -6.80
C LEU A 13 -9.07 16.09 -8.23
N PRO A 14 -8.19 15.88 -9.23
CA PRO A 14 -8.54 16.16 -10.61
C PRO A 14 -9.71 15.27 -11.07
N GLU A 15 -10.67 15.87 -11.77
CA GLU A 15 -11.74 15.16 -12.44
C GLU A 15 -11.09 14.15 -13.40
N SER A 16 -11.27 12.84 -13.17
CA SER A 16 -10.67 11.69 -13.90
C SER A 16 -9.40 11.01 -13.35
N ARG A 17 -9.04 11.20 -12.07
CA ARG A 17 -7.99 10.39 -11.42
C ARG A 17 -8.54 9.24 -10.59
N THR A 18 -8.10 8.03 -10.95
CA THR A 18 -8.39 6.79 -10.23
C THR A 18 -7.36 6.56 -9.12
N CYS A 19 -7.84 6.20 -7.94
CA CYS A 19 -7.04 5.54 -6.91
C CYS A 19 -7.19 4.02 -7.07
N LEU A 20 -6.11 3.36 -7.50
CA LEU A 20 -6.05 1.91 -7.63
C LEU A 20 -5.63 1.30 -6.29
N LEU A 21 -6.48 0.46 -5.71
CA LEU A 21 -6.26 -0.22 -4.43
C LEU A 21 -6.17 -1.73 -4.64
N THR A 22 -5.14 -2.41 -4.14
CA THR A 22 -5.14 -3.89 -4.16
C THR A 22 -5.99 -4.47 -3.02
N ASP A 23 -6.65 -5.58 -3.29
CA ASP A 23 -7.40 -6.32 -2.27
C ASP A 23 -6.49 -7.27 -1.51
N ASP A 24 -6.51 -7.19 -0.18
CA ASP A 24 -5.76 -8.07 0.71
C ASP A 24 -6.64 -9.20 1.31
N GLY A 25 -7.94 -9.22 0.98
CA GLY A 25 -8.95 -10.17 1.44
C GLY A 25 -9.60 -9.83 2.77
N SER A 26 -9.12 -8.78 3.46
CA SER A 26 -9.60 -8.36 4.77
C SER A 26 -10.65 -7.23 4.71
N SER A 27 -11.23 -6.88 5.85
CA SER A 27 -12.14 -5.72 5.94
C SER A 27 -11.43 -4.38 5.79
N THR A 28 -10.09 -4.33 5.93
CA THR A 28 -9.32 -3.10 5.72
C THR A 28 -9.45 -2.61 4.28
N THR A 29 -9.44 -3.50 3.28
CA THR A 29 -9.66 -3.11 1.87
C THR A 29 -11.02 -2.44 1.68
N SER A 30 -12.11 -3.05 2.15
CA SER A 30 -13.45 -2.50 1.94
C SER A 30 -13.67 -1.19 2.70
N GLN A 31 -13.16 -1.08 3.93
CA GLN A 31 -13.25 0.15 4.72
C GLN A 31 -12.39 1.28 4.13
N LEU A 32 -11.16 0.98 3.67
CA LEU A 32 -10.30 1.97 3.02
C LEU A 32 -10.94 2.48 1.73
N ALA A 33 -11.46 1.58 0.91
CA ALA A 33 -12.12 1.94 -0.33
C ALA A 33 -13.34 2.86 -0.08
N GLN A 34 -14.16 2.54 0.92
CA GLN A 34 -15.27 3.40 1.34
C GLN A 34 -14.83 4.77 1.85
N MET A 35 -13.76 4.83 2.65
CA MET A 35 -13.20 6.09 3.14
C MET A 35 -12.74 6.96 1.97
N LEU A 36 -11.97 6.40 1.04
CA LEU A 36 -11.46 7.11 -0.13
C LEU A 36 -12.60 7.61 -1.02
N THR A 37 -13.61 6.77 -1.30
CA THR A 37 -14.79 7.18 -2.09
C THR A 37 -15.56 8.31 -1.40
N LYS A 38 -15.79 8.24 -0.08
CA LYS A 38 -16.43 9.33 0.69
C LYS A 38 -15.63 10.64 0.62
N ARG A 39 -14.32 10.56 0.43
CA ARG A 39 -13.39 11.69 0.28
C ARG A 39 -13.23 12.15 -1.17
N GLY A 40 -14.05 11.64 -2.09
CA GLY A 40 -14.12 12.08 -3.48
C GLY A 40 -13.21 11.34 -4.45
N TRP A 41 -12.49 10.30 -4.01
CA TRP A 41 -11.69 9.49 -4.94
C TRP A 41 -12.57 8.58 -5.80
N GLN A 42 -12.25 8.51 -7.10
CA GLN A 42 -12.66 7.40 -7.94
C GLN A 42 -11.82 6.17 -7.55
N VAL A 43 -12.39 5.23 -6.80
CA VAL A 43 -11.67 4.06 -6.31
C VAL A 43 -11.95 2.85 -7.18
N VAL A 44 -10.89 2.14 -7.55
CA VAL A 44 -10.98 0.82 -8.19
C VAL A 44 -10.16 -0.18 -7.37
N VAL A 45 -10.81 -1.26 -6.94
CA VAL A 45 -10.17 -2.33 -6.18
C VAL A 45 -9.75 -3.45 -7.13
N LEU A 46 -8.44 -3.68 -7.24
CA LEU A 46 -7.86 -4.78 -8.01
C LEU A 46 -7.69 -6.01 -7.13
N SER A 47 -8.44 -7.06 -7.44
CA SER A 47 -8.43 -8.32 -6.67
C SER A 47 -7.49 -9.32 -7.33
N PHE A 48 -6.61 -9.91 -6.53
CA PHE A 48 -5.79 -11.05 -6.97
C PHE A 48 -6.67 -12.29 -7.23
N PRO A 49 -6.19 -13.25 -8.04
CA PRO A 49 -6.89 -14.51 -8.28
C PRO A 49 -7.23 -15.26 -6.99
N GLN A 50 -8.35 -15.99 -6.96
CA GLN A 50 -8.84 -16.67 -5.75
C GLN A 50 -7.90 -17.76 -5.20
N ASN A 51 -7.00 -18.30 -6.03
CA ASN A 51 -5.96 -19.24 -5.60
C ASN A 51 -4.76 -18.54 -4.92
N ILE A 52 -4.71 -17.20 -4.95
CA ILE A 52 -3.67 -16.37 -4.31
C ILE A 52 -4.21 -15.74 -3.03
N ILE A 53 -5.40 -15.14 -3.10
CA ILE A 53 -6.13 -14.61 -1.94
C ILE A 53 -7.52 -15.24 -1.93
N THR A 54 -7.75 -16.11 -0.95
CA THR A 54 -8.96 -16.95 -0.86
C THR A 54 -10.14 -16.24 -0.22
N THR A 55 -9.87 -15.25 0.64
CA THR A 55 -10.90 -14.50 1.34
C THR A 55 -11.21 -13.21 0.59
N ARG A 56 -12.48 -12.82 0.61
CA ARG A 56 -12.93 -11.59 -0.05
C ARG A 56 -14.09 -10.99 0.71
N GLN A 57 -13.94 -9.72 1.07
CA GLN A 57 -15.01 -8.96 1.71
C GLN A 57 -15.79 -8.13 0.68
N PRO A 58 -17.12 -7.98 0.83
CA PRO A 58 -17.89 -7.06 0.01
C PRO A 58 -17.38 -5.62 0.12
N LEU A 59 -17.32 -4.89 -1.00
CA LEU A 59 -16.87 -3.48 -0.99
C LEU A 59 -17.94 -2.51 -0.48
N GLY A 60 -19.22 -2.88 -0.52
CA GLY A 60 -20.32 -1.95 -0.24
C GLY A 60 -20.29 -0.77 -1.22
N GLN A 61 -20.25 0.45 -0.71
CA GLN A 61 -20.14 1.68 -1.51
C GLN A 61 -18.69 2.09 -1.82
N GLY A 62 -17.70 1.22 -1.62
CA GLY A 62 -16.27 1.50 -1.80
C GLY A 62 -15.76 1.47 -3.24
N GLY A 63 -16.56 1.90 -4.21
CA GLY A 63 -16.19 1.87 -5.62
C GLY A 63 -16.28 0.49 -6.29
N ASP A 64 -15.65 0.38 -7.45
CA ASP A 64 -15.74 -0.79 -8.32
C ASP A 64 -14.61 -1.79 -8.09
N ARG A 65 -14.84 -3.04 -8.48
CA ARG A 65 -13.91 -4.15 -8.33
C ARG A 65 -13.56 -4.76 -9.69
N ILE A 66 -12.26 -4.90 -9.94
CA ILE A 66 -11.73 -5.66 -11.08
C ILE A 66 -10.99 -6.88 -10.53
N GLU A 67 -11.34 -8.06 -11.02
CA GLU A 67 -10.71 -9.32 -10.64
C GLU A 67 -9.71 -9.76 -11.69
N LEU A 68 -8.49 -10.08 -11.24
CA LEU A 68 -7.49 -10.74 -12.06
C LEU A 68 -7.80 -12.24 -12.12
N ASN A 69 -7.83 -12.80 -13.32
CA ASN A 69 -8.01 -14.23 -13.53
C ASN A 69 -6.70 -15.01 -13.31
N ASP A 70 -5.57 -14.37 -13.59
CA ASP A 70 -4.22 -14.91 -13.40
C ASP A 70 -3.23 -13.78 -13.06
N LEU A 71 -1.96 -14.13 -12.82
CA LEU A 71 -0.89 -13.19 -12.49
C LEU A 71 0.07 -12.90 -13.65
N SER A 72 -0.31 -13.21 -14.89
CA SER A 72 0.50 -12.88 -16.07
C SER A 72 0.62 -11.37 -16.24
N GLU A 73 1.74 -10.93 -16.81
CA GLU A 73 1.97 -9.50 -17.05
C GLU A 73 1.04 -8.98 -18.16
N GLU A 74 0.76 -9.80 -19.16
CA GLU A 74 -0.13 -9.49 -20.27
C GLU A 74 -1.55 -9.22 -19.76
N HIS A 75 -2.07 -10.08 -18.87
CA HIS A 75 -3.39 -9.88 -18.29
C HIS A 75 -3.45 -8.64 -17.40
N LEU A 76 -2.41 -8.39 -16.59
CA LEU A 76 -2.30 -7.16 -15.80
C LEU A 76 -2.37 -5.92 -16.70
N GLN A 77 -1.61 -5.87 -17.79
CA GLN A 77 -1.61 -4.74 -18.72
C GLN A 77 -3.00 -4.52 -19.35
N GLN A 78 -3.70 -5.60 -19.70
CA GLN A 78 -5.07 -5.52 -20.21
C GLN A 78 -6.02 -4.91 -19.18
N GLN A 79 -5.98 -5.39 -17.93
CA GLN A 79 -6.83 -4.84 -16.87
C GLN A 79 -6.52 -3.38 -16.56
N LEU A 80 -5.25 -2.98 -16.49
CA LEU A 80 -4.88 -1.58 -16.29
C LEU A 80 -5.35 -0.66 -17.43
N THR A 81 -5.37 -1.18 -18.65
CA THR A 81 -5.91 -0.45 -19.82
C THR A 81 -7.43 -0.27 -19.68
N ILE A 82 -8.16 -1.33 -19.31
CA ILE A 82 -9.60 -1.27 -19.06
C ILE A 82 -9.91 -0.27 -17.95
N ILE A 83 -9.15 -0.32 -16.85
CA ILE A 83 -9.32 0.59 -15.72
C ILE A 83 -9.13 2.04 -16.17
N SER A 84 -8.04 2.33 -16.89
CA SER A 84 -7.73 3.68 -17.35
C SER A 84 -8.79 4.23 -18.31
N ASN A 85 -9.32 3.39 -19.20
CA ASN A 85 -10.35 3.79 -20.17
C ASN A 85 -11.73 3.98 -19.53
N THR A 86 -12.04 3.25 -18.46
CA THR A 86 -13.37 3.24 -17.82
C THR A 86 -13.47 4.27 -16.71
N TYR A 87 -12.43 4.38 -15.89
CA TYR A 87 -12.42 5.16 -14.65
C TYR A 87 -11.52 6.40 -14.70
N GLY A 88 -10.73 6.54 -15.76
CA GLY A 88 -9.73 7.60 -15.91
C GLY A 88 -8.34 7.17 -15.44
N SER A 89 -7.36 8.02 -15.73
CA SER A 89 -5.94 7.74 -15.49
C SER A 89 -5.65 7.40 -14.02
N ILE A 90 -4.79 6.42 -13.77
CA ILE A 90 -4.40 6.03 -12.41
C ILE A 90 -3.39 7.05 -11.88
N GLY A 91 -3.84 7.87 -10.93
CA GLY A 91 -3.06 8.92 -10.28
C GLY A 91 -2.63 8.58 -8.86
N SER A 92 -3.13 7.50 -8.27
CA SER A 92 -2.68 7.02 -6.96
C SER A 92 -2.79 5.50 -6.90
N PHE A 93 -1.82 4.88 -6.23
CA PHE A 93 -1.78 3.44 -6.03
C PHE A 93 -1.54 3.13 -4.55
N ILE A 94 -2.31 2.18 -4.01
CA ILE A 94 -2.16 1.67 -2.67
C ILE A 94 -2.13 0.14 -2.75
N HIS A 95 -1.02 -0.46 -2.31
CA HIS A 95 -0.92 -1.89 -2.14
C HIS A 95 -1.15 -2.30 -0.68
N LEU A 96 -2.20 -3.06 -0.42
CA LEU A 96 -2.41 -3.75 0.86
C LEU A 96 -1.84 -5.17 0.78
N HIS A 97 -0.78 -5.46 1.55
CA HIS A 97 -0.23 -6.81 1.59
C HIS A 97 -1.04 -7.70 2.53
N PRO A 98 -1.46 -8.91 2.11
CA PRO A 98 -2.23 -9.82 2.97
C PRO A 98 -1.49 -10.17 4.26
N VAL A 99 -2.23 -10.43 5.34
CA VAL A 99 -1.66 -10.97 6.57
C VAL A 99 -1.13 -12.37 6.27
N SER A 100 0.12 -12.63 6.64
CA SER A 100 0.67 -13.97 6.49
C SER A 100 0.00 -14.91 7.49
N GLN A 101 -0.74 -15.90 6.99
CA GLN A 101 -1.48 -16.86 7.83
C GLN A 101 -0.61 -18.02 8.33
N GLN A 102 0.66 -18.11 7.88
CA GLN A 102 1.52 -19.29 8.06
C GLN A 102 2.65 -19.10 9.08
N LEU A 103 2.50 -18.14 9.98
CA LEU A 103 3.60 -17.68 10.83
C LEU A 103 3.79 -18.47 12.14
N GLN A 104 2.87 -19.38 12.49
CA GLN A 104 2.94 -20.16 13.73
C GLN A 104 3.86 -21.40 13.63
N THR A 105 5.03 -21.28 12.99
CA THR A 105 5.99 -22.38 12.91
C THR A 105 7.39 -21.88 13.23
N ASP A 106 8.19 -22.67 13.94
CA ASP A 106 9.62 -22.40 14.23
C ASP A 106 10.52 -22.39 12.96
N LYS A 107 9.93 -22.39 11.77
CA LYS A 107 10.62 -22.41 10.47
C LYS A 107 10.28 -21.17 9.69
N VAL A 108 11.27 -20.61 9.01
CA VAL A 108 11.06 -19.56 8.00
C VAL A 108 10.20 -20.14 6.87
N VAL A 109 8.95 -19.71 6.79
CA VAL A 109 8.02 -20.14 5.74
C VAL A 109 8.17 -19.24 4.52
N TYR A 110 8.48 -19.85 3.37
CA TYR A 110 8.53 -19.16 2.10
C TYR A 110 7.22 -19.36 1.33
N SER A 111 6.30 -18.41 1.47
CA SER A 111 5.01 -18.47 0.78
C SER A 111 5.14 -18.17 -0.71
N LYS A 112 4.73 -19.14 -1.54
CA LYS A 112 4.68 -18.96 -3.01
C LYS A 112 3.65 -17.90 -3.43
N SER A 113 2.54 -17.76 -2.70
CA SER A 113 1.52 -16.75 -2.99
C SER A 113 2.04 -15.35 -2.66
N GLU A 114 2.66 -15.15 -1.51
CA GLU A 114 3.27 -13.85 -1.13
C GLU A 114 4.38 -13.44 -2.09
N LYS A 115 5.25 -14.38 -2.51
CA LYS A 115 6.26 -14.12 -3.53
C LYS A 115 5.62 -13.64 -4.83
N SER A 116 4.54 -14.30 -5.25
CA SER A 116 3.82 -13.97 -6.48
C SER A 116 3.17 -12.60 -6.39
N ILE A 117 2.58 -12.25 -5.23
CA ILE A 117 2.04 -10.92 -4.95
C ILE A 117 3.14 -9.87 -5.04
N LEU A 118 4.28 -10.05 -4.34
CA LEU A 118 5.38 -9.09 -4.36
C LEU A 118 5.91 -8.84 -5.79
N LYS A 119 6.07 -9.91 -6.58
CA LYS A 119 6.43 -9.79 -8.00
C LYS A 119 5.38 -9.01 -8.78
N HIS A 120 4.10 -9.25 -8.51
CA HIS A 120 3.01 -8.57 -9.20
C HIS A 120 2.94 -7.08 -8.84
N VAL A 121 3.24 -6.71 -7.58
CA VAL A 121 3.36 -5.30 -7.16
C VAL A 121 4.52 -4.60 -7.88
N PHE A 122 5.64 -5.31 -8.11
CA PHE A 122 6.72 -4.80 -8.94
C PHE A 122 6.28 -4.56 -10.39
N LEU A 123 5.49 -5.46 -10.98
CA LEU A 123 4.92 -5.27 -12.32
C LEU A 123 3.90 -4.12 -12.37
N LEU A 124 3.06 -3.97 -11.34
CA LEU A 124 2.20 -2.80 -11.17
C LEU A 124 3.03 -1.52 -11.17
N ALA A 125 4.12 -1.45 -10.39
CA ALA A 125 5.01 -0.29 -10.40
C ALA A 125 5.56 0.01 -11.81
N LYS A 126 6.04 -1.01 -12.54
CA LYS A 126 6.51 -0.89 -13.93
C LYS A 126 5.46 -0.23 -14.83
N HIS A 127 4.21 -0.71 -14.79
CA HIS A 127 3.15 -0.22 -15.68
C HIS A 127 2.53 1.10 -15.24
N LEU A 128 2.57 1.41 -13.94
CA LEU A 128 2.04 2.66 -13.38
C LEU A 128 3.04 3.83 -13.44
N LYS A 129 4.33 3.58 -13.74
CA LYS A 129 5.38 4.62 -13.80
C LYS A 129 4.95 5.85 -14.60
N ARG A 130 4.47 5.66 -15.84
CA ARG A 130 4.07 6.77 -16.70
C ARG A 130 2.87 7.53 -16.13
N SER A 131 1.81 6.83 -15.72
CA SER A 131 0.58 7.49 -15.27
C SER A 131 0.78 8.25 -13.97
N LEU A 132 1.52 7.69 -13.01
CA LEU A 132 1.79 8.33 -11.72
C LEU A 132 2.70 9.56 -11.88
N ASN A 133 3.73 9.49 -12.72
CA ASN A 133 4.58 10.67 -12.97
C ASN A 133 3.82 11.77 -13.73
N SER A 134 3.02 11.42 -14.74
CA SER A 134 2.13 12.40 -15.39
C SER A 134 1.14 13.03 -14.41
N ALA A 135 0.62 12.25 -13.46
CA ALA A 135 -0.29 12.77 -12.45
C ALA A 135 0.42 13.73 -11.47
N ALA A 136 1.67 13.47 -11.12
CA ALA A 136 2.43 14.32 -10.20
C ALA A 136 2.58 15.77 -10.70
N GLN A 137 2.61 15.97 -12.02
CA GLN A 137 2.75 17.27 -12.66
C GLN A 137 1.57 18.23 -12.45
N THR A 138 0.38 17.72 -12.11
CA THR A 138 -0.83 18.57 -11.97
C THR A 138 -1.51 18.43 -10.61
N GLY A 139 -0.86 17.81 -9.64
CA GLY A 139 -1.37 17.62 -8.28
C GLY A 139 -0.77 16.41 -7.59
N ARG A 140 -1.28 16.04 -6.41
CA ARG A 140 -0.77 14.86 -5.69
C ARG A 140 -0.92 13.59 -6.54
N SER A 141 0.18 12.85 -6.63
CA SER A 141 0.26 11.48 -7.11
C SER A 141 1.02 10.65 -6.09
N SER A 142 0.63 9.39 -5.89
CA SER A 142 1.21 8.58 -4.83
C SER A 142 1.35 7.10 -5.14
N PHE A 143 2.40 6.49 -4.56
CA PHE A 143 2.62 5.05 -4.52
C PHE A 143 2.82 4.62 -3.06
N LEU A 144 1.80 3.99 -2.49
CA LEU A 144 1.78 3.52 -1.10
C LEU A 144 1.87 2.00 -1.06
N THR A 145 2.71 1.48 -0.16
CA THR A 145 2.74 0.06 0.18
C THR A 145 2.46 -0.11 1.66
N VAL A 146 1.62 -1.09 1.99
CA VAL A 146 1.24 -1.40 3.37
C VAL A 146 1.63 -2.83 3.67
N ALA A 147 2.58 -3.00 4.57
CA ALA A 147 2.94 -4.27 5.17
C ALA A 147 2.32 -4.38 6.57
N ARG A 148 2.22 -5.62 7.06
CA ARG A 148 1.74 -5.92 8.40
C ARG A 148 2.78 -6.76 9.13
N LEU A 149 3.85 -6.11 9.58
CA LEU A 149 4.92 -6.73 10.38
C LEU A 149 4.52 -6.64 11.86
N ASP A 150 5.10 -5.69 12.59
CA ASP A 150 4.84 -5.43 14.01
C ASP A 150 4.58 -3.92 14.29
N GLY A 151 4.56 -3.08 13.24
CA GLY A 151 4.49 -1.62 13.39
C GLY A 151 5.80 -1.00 13.90
N GLU A 152 6.89 -1.78 13.92
CA GLU A 152 8.24 -1.42 14.34
C GLU A 152 9.29 -1.91 13.32
N PHE A 153 8.89 -2.13 12.06
CA PHE A 153 9.71 -2.61 10.96
C PHE A 153 10.31 -4.00 11.18
N GLY A 154 9.64 -4.83 11.98
CA GLY A 154 10.13 -6.15 12.41
C GLY A 154 11.22 -6.09 13.48
N LEU A 155 11.49 -4.92 14.06
CA LEU A 155 12.53 -4.73 15.08
C LEU A 155 11.98 -4.85 16.51
N GLY A 156 10.66 -4.93 16.68
CA GLY A 156 10.02 -5.06 18.00
C GLY A 156 10.15 -6.46 18.59
N ALA A 157 10.43 -7.48 17.75
CA ALA A 157 10.56 -8.88 18.13
C ALA A 157 9.35 -9.43 18.92
N ARG A 158 8.14 -8.95 18.59
CA ARG A 158 6.90 -9.27 19.31
C ARG A 158 6.07 -10.37 18.66
N MET A 159 6.25 -10.54 17.36
CA MET A 159 5.48 -11.47 16.57
C MET A 159 6.26 -11.89 15.33
N ASP A 160 5.90 -13.06 14.83
CA ASP A 160 6.39 -13.54 13.55
C ASP A 160 5.77 -12.71 12.41
N PHE A 161 6.50 -12.57 11.31
CA PHE A 161 6.06 -11.89 10.10
C PHE A 161 6.73 -12.48 8.87
N SER A 162 6.15 -12.24 7.70
CA SER A 162 6.77 -12.68 6.44
C SER A 162 7.86 -11.70 6.02
N ALA A 163 9.10 -12.19 5.92
CA ALA A 163 10.22 -11.42 5.38
C ALA A 163 9.98 -10.93 3.93
N LEU A 164 9.10 -11.60 3.17
CA LEU A 164 8.75 -11.18 1.80
C LEU A 164 8.03 -9.83 1.80
N SER A 165 7.17 -9.58 2.78
CA SER A 165 6.47 -8.29 2.89
C SER A 165 7.43 -7.13 3.19
N GLY A 166 8.57 -7.41 3.85
CA GLY A 166 9.69 -6.46 4.03
C GLY A 166 10.30 -5.96 2.71
N GLY A 167 10.17 -6.72 1.61
CA GLY A 167 10.62 -6.31 0.29
C GLY A 167 9.90 -5.08 -0.27
N LEU A 168 8.69 -4.78 0.22
CA LEU A 168 7.90 -3.62 -0.19
C LEU A 168 8.59 -2.29 0.18
N PHE A 169 9.29 -2.26 1.31
CA PHE A 169 10.04 -1.09 1.78
C PHE A 169 11.20 -0.75 0.83
N GLY A 170 11.94 -1.77 0.40
CA GLY A 170 13.00 -1.63 -0.60
C GLY A 170 12.46 -1.16 -1.95
N LEU A 171 11.33 -1.74 -2.40
CA LEU A 171 10.66 -1.30 -3.63
C LEU A 171 10.29 0.19 -3.55
N THR A 172 9.57 0.60 -2.51
CA THR A 172 9.12 1.99 -2.36
C THR A 172 10.29 2.98 -2.31
N LYS A 173 11.40 2.63 -1.64
CA LYS A 173 12.62 3.46 -1.64
C LYS A 173 13.20 3.63 -3.04
N THR A 174 13.29 2.55 -3.80
CA THR A 174 13.76 2.61 -5.19
C THR A 174 12.86 3.51 -6.04
N LEU A 175 11.54 3.35 -5.92
CA LEU A 175 10.60 4.18 -6.68
C LEU A 175 10.67 5.65 -6.29
N ASN A 176 10.88 5.97 -5.01
CA ASN A 176 11.07 7.36 -4.57
C ASN A 176 12.30 8.02 -5.21
N LEU A 177 13.38 7.27 -5.43
CA LEU A 177 14.58 7.77 -6.12
C LEU A 177 14.36 7.89 -7.63
N GLU A 178 13.55 7.03 -8.24
CA GLU A 178 13.29 7.05 -9.68
C GLU A 178 12.19 8.04 -10.09
N TRP A 179 11.22 8.31 -9.22
CA TRP A 179 9.99 9.06 -9.50
C TRP A 179 9.89 10.26 -8.55
N GLU A 180 10.81 11.21 -8.68
CA GLU A 180 11.04 12.31 -7.71
C GLU A 180 9.78 13.11 -7.34
N GLU A 181 8.80 13.22 -8.25
CA GLU A 181 7.56 13.96 -8.00
C GLU A 181 6.41 13.09 -7.44
N VAL A 182 6.53 11.76 -7.49
CA VAL A 182 5.50 10.84 -6.99
C VAL A 182 5.71 10.63 -5.50
N PHE A 183 4.69 10.92 -4.69
CA PHE A 183 4.75 10.70 -3.25
C PHE A 183 4.81 9.21 -2.92
N CYS A 184 5.95 8.76 -2.39
CA CYS A 184 6.16 7.37 -2.02
C CYS A 184 6.11 7.19 -0.49
N ARG A 185 5.36 6.20 -0.02
CA ARG A 185 5.30 5.84 1.41
C ARG A 185 5.18 4.33 1.59
N ALA A 186 6.06 3.75 2.40
CA ALA A 186 5.92 2.39 2.90
C ALA A 186 5.43 2.45 4.35
N ILE A 187 4.38 1.71 4.66
CA ILE A 187 3.68 1.73 5.94
C ILE A 187 3.76 0.33 6.54
N ASP A 188 4.33 0.22 7.74
CA ASP A 188 4.25 -0.97 8.57
C ASP A 188 3.11 -0.80 9.59
N LEU A 189 2.08 -1.63 9.53
CA LEU A 189 0.99 -1.62 10.49
C LEU A 189 1.10 -2.84 11.40
N SER A 190 1.08 -2.61 12.72
CA SER A 190 0.93 -3.71 13.67
C SER A 190 -0.39 -4.45 13.40
N PRO A 191 -0.39 -5.78 13.28
CA PRO A 191 -1.60 -6.59 13.18
C PRO A 191 -2.52 -6.49 14.41
N GLU A 192 -2.05 -5.91 15.52
CA GLU A 192 -2.87 -5.61 16.70
C GLU A 192 -3.84 -4.44 16.47
N LEU A 193 -3.63 -3.62 15.44
CA LEU A 193 -4.55 -2.56 15.07
C LEU A 193 -5.83 -3.15 14.46
N ASN A 194 -6.98 -2.57 14.79
CA ASN A 194 -8.22 -2.93 14.11
C ASN A 194 -8.28 -2.27 12.71
N ALA A 195 -9.22 -2.74 11.87
CA ALA A 195 -9.33 -2.26 10.50
C ALA A 195 -9.59 -0.74 10.40
N GLU A 196 -10.38 -0.17 11.32
CA GLU A 196 -10.68 1.27 11.36
C GLU A 196 -9.40 2.09 11.60
N ALA A 197 -8.62 1.74 12.63
CA ALA A 197 -7.36 2.38 12.92
C ALA A 197 -6.35 2.23 11.77
N MET A 198 -6.29 1.06 11.12
CA MET A 198 -5.44 0.84 9.95
C MET A 198 -5.82 1.77 8.79
N VAL A 199 -7.12 1.91 8.51
CA VAL A 199 -7.64 2.81 7.47
C VAL A 199 -7.27 4.26 7.75
N ASP A 200 -7.45 4.73 9.00
CA ASP A 200 -7.10 6.08 9.40
C ASP A 200 -5.60 6.36 9.26
N CYS A 201 -4.75 5.40 9.63
CA CYS A 201 -3.30 5.51 9.44
C CYS A 201 -2.94 5.64 7.95
N ILE A 202 -3.47 4.76 7.10
CA ILE A 202 -3.17 4.76 5.65
C ILE A 202 -3.66 6.05 5.00
N PHE A 203 -4.88 6.49 5.33
CA PHE A 203 -5.45 7.71 4.79
C PHE A 203 -4.66 8.95 5.24
N SER A 204 -4.25 9.00 6.50
CA SER A 204 -3.43 10.10 7.02
C SER A 204 -2.06 10.17 6.33
N GLU A 205 -1.40 9.03 6.12
CA GLU A 205 -0.12 8.98 5.40
C GLU A 205 -0.24 9.37 3.92
N MET A 206 -1.36 9.02 3.27
CA MET A 206 -1.62 9.45 1.89
C MET A 206 -1.68 10.98 1.74
N HIS A 207 -2.12 11.67 2.80
CA HIS A 207 -2.25 13.12 2.85
C HIS A 207 -1.09 13.83 3.55
N ASP A 208 -0.08 13.12 4.08
CA ASP A 208 1.05 13.72 4.78
C ASP A 208 1.86 14.62 3.82
N PRO A 209 1.97 15.94 4.06
CA PRO A 209 2.81 16.81 3.23
C PRO A 209 4.29 16.45 3.31
N ASN A 210 4.74 15.74 4.35
CA ASN A 210 6.14 15.39 4.56
C ASN A 210 6.59 14.20 3.68
N SER A 211 7.18 14.53 2.53
CA SER A 211 7.79 13.57 1.62
C SER A 211 9.19 13.08 2.03
N LEU A 212 9.80 13.64 3.08
CA LEU A 212 11.18 13.29 3.50
C LEU A 212 11.26 12.03 4.34
N ILE A 213 10.24 11.78 5.15
CA ILE A 213 10.02 10.46 5.76
C ILE A 213 9.64 9.55 4.59
N LEU A 214 10.09 8.30 4.51
CA LEU A 214 9.64 7.35 3.46
C LEU A 214 8.94 6.13 4.06
N GLU A 215 9.34 5.76 5.26
CA GLU A 215 8.89 4.57 5.95
C GLU A 215 8.33 4.96 7.30
N VAL A 216 7.14 4.47 7.61
CA VAL A 216 6.46 4.73 8.88
C VAL A 216 5.95 3.41 9.45
N GLY A 217 6.02 3.28 10.76
CA GLY A 217 5.44 2.18 11.51
C GLY A 217 4.31 2.70 12.39
N TYR A 218 3.23 1.95 12.52
CA TYR A 218 2.15 2.20 13.46
C TYR A 218 1.93 0.99 14.34
N ASN A 219 2.07 1.20 15.63
CA ASN A 219 1.72 0.22 16.66
C ASN A 219 0.84 0.88 17.73
N LEU A 220 0.50 0.16 18.80
CA LEU A 220 -0.35 0.67 19.87
C LEU A 220 0.23 1.89 20.62
N ARG A 221 1.52 2.19 20.48
CA ARG A 221 2.16 3.39 21.05
C ARG A 221 2.16 4.60 20.12
N GLY A 222 1.74 4.42 18.87
CA GLY A 222 1.65 5.49 17.87
C GLY A 222 2.59 5.31 16.68
N ARG A 223 2.82 6.42 15.98
CA ARG A 223 3.59 6.50 14.74
C ARG A 223 5.09 6.54 15.04
N VAL A 224 5.87 5.75 14.32
CA VAL A 224 7.33 5.69 14.43
C VAL A 224 7.98 5.69 13.05
N THR A 225 9.27 6.00 13.00
CA THR A 225 10.14 5.75 11.84
C THR A 225 11.50 5.26 12.27
N LEU A 226 12.29 4.77 11.31
CA LEU A 226 13.68 4.41 11.52
C LEU A 226 14.53 5.68 11.64
N ALA A 227 15.39 5.72 12.65
CA ALA A 227 16.38 6.77 12.80
C ALA A 227 17.73 6.13 13.08
N ARG A 228 18.79 6.69 12.49
CA ARG A 228 20.15 6.28 12.79
C ARG A 228 20.54 6.84 14.15
N GLU A 229 20.87 5.96 15.09
CA GLU A 229 21.58 6.36 16.29
C GLU A 229 23.05 6.61 15.92
N ILE A 230 23.53 7.83 16.14
CA ILE A 230 24.96 8.11 16.03
C ILE A 230 25.55 7.68 17.37
N ALA A 231 26.17 6.50 17.39
CA ALA A 231 26.95 6.08 18.55
C ALA A 231 28.08 7.09 18.77
N SER A 232 28.10 7.75 19.92
CA SER A 232 29.26 8.52 20.34
C SER A 232 30.40 7.54 20.57
N VAL A 233 31.44 7.62 19.74
CA VAL A 233 32.69 6.89 19.99
C VAL A 233 33.29 7.47 21.28
N ALA A 234 33.34 6.66 22.33
CA ALA A 234 34.00 6.99 23.60
C ALA A 234 35.53 6.97 23.45
#